data_AF-A0A4V1XGD8-F1
#
_entry.id   AF-A0A4V1XGD8-F1
#
_cell.length_a   1.000
_cell.length_b   1.000
_cell.length_c   1.000
_cell.angle_alpha   90.00
_cell.angle_beta   90.00
_cell.angle_gamma   90.00
#
_symmetry.space_group_name_H-M   'P 1'
#
loop_
_entity.id
_entity.type
_entity.pdbx_description
1 polymer ?
#
loop_
_entity_poly.entity_id
_entity_poly.type
_entity_poly.pdbx_seq_one_letter_code
_entity_poly.pdbx_strand_id
1 'polypeptide(L)'
;MKITSLTLLAAAVALAEAAPSKLPAPGESLADGLWVFATDEAGNTKVDFTPHDEIANATQLEQRSNIQKRREGCHPTVNVASTDTDIANARLLETWSDSIVTMGDHERRIYVYNNALSFICAYGAGWKSKTSISSTWYYVKSQLCGVDRLGYAQVVQGDAVGDWIAGYTFNGDKYCW
;
A
#
# COMPACT_ATOMS: atom_id res chain seq x y z
N MET A 1 53.72 16.52 40.16
CA MET A 1 52.78 16.32 39.02
C MET A 1 51.67 15.37 39.45
N LYS A 2 50.43 15.59 39.02
CA LYS A 2 49.35 14.59 39.04
C LYS A 2 48.77 14.53 37.63
N ILE A 3 48.63 13.32 37.09
CA ILE A 3 47.98 13.06 35.81
C ILE A 3 46.55 12.64 36.14
N THR A 4 45.57 13.27 35.50
CA THR A 4 44.15 12.91 35.65
C THR A 4 43.58 12.69 34.25
N SER A 5 43.53 11.43 33.82
CA SER A 5 43.02 11.06 32.50
C SER A 5 41.52 11.30 32.43
N LEU A 6 41.08 12.04 31.40
CA LEU A 6 39.65 12.26 31.13
C LEU A 6 39.14 11.20 30.14
N THR A 7 38.34 10.25 30.62
CA THR A 7 37.74 9.22 29.78
C THR A 7 36.55 9.80 29.01
N LEU A 8 36.68 10.00 27.70
CA LEU A 8 35.52 10.32 26.85
C LEU A 8 34.65 9.07 26.70
N LEU A 9 33.39 9.15 27.14
CA LEU A 9 32.35 8.23 26.69
C LEU A 9 31.92 8.62 25.28
N ALA A 10 32.15 7.73 24.32
CA ALA A 10 31.56 7.87 22.99
C ALA A 10 30.08 7.50 23.06
N ALA A 11 29.20 8.50 23.06
CA ALA A 11 27.76 8.29 22.89
C ALA A 11 27.51 7.84 21.44
N ALA A 12 27.18 6.55 21.25
CA ALA A 12 26.75 6.04 19.97
C ALA A 12 25.38 6.63 19.62
N VAL A 13 25.35 7.60 18.70
CA VAL A 13 24.10 8.14 18.17
C VAL A 13 23.48 7.07 17.28
N ALA A 14 22.34 6.53 17.69
CA ALA A 14 21.50 5.74 16.80
C ALA A 14 21.03 6.65 15.66
N LEU A 15 21.47 6.34 14.44
CA LEU A 15 20.96 7.00 13.24
C LEU A 15 19.54 6.52 13.02
N ALA A 16 18.56 7.34 13.39
CA ALA A 16 17.23 7.22 12.82
C ALA A 16 17.34 7.50 11.31
N GLU A 17 17.04 6.51 10.48
CA GLU A 17 17.10 6.67 9.03
C GLU A 17 16.03 7.68 8.61
N ALA A 18 16.47 8.79 8.03
CA ALA A 18 15.58 9.89 7.71
C ALA A 18 14.62 9.51 6.57
N ALA A 19 13.35 9.91 6.70
CA ALA A 19 12.34 9.72 5.66
C ALA A 19 12.84 10.25 4.30
N PRO A 20 12.53 9.56 3.19
CA PRO A 20 13.15 9.81 1.89
C PRO A 20 12.88 11.24 1.40
N SER A 21 13.95 12.03 1.28
CA SER A 21 13.92 13.47 0.97
C SER A 21 13.61 13.82 -0.49
N LYS A 22 13.28 12.83 -1.32
CA LYS A 22 12.86 12.95 -2.72
C LYS A 22 11.65 12.06 -2.94
N LEU A 23 10.59 12.61 -3.54
CA LEU A 23 9.43 11.84 -4.01
C LEU A 23 9.91 10.78 -5.03
N PRO A 24 9.55 9.49 -4.86
CA PRO A 24 9.82 8.46 -5.87
C PRO A 24 9.17 8.82 -7.21
N ALA A 25 9.92 8.68 -8.30
CA ALA A 25 9.37 8.91 -9.65
C ALA A 25 8.50 7.71 -10.08
N PRO A 26 7.47 7.90 -10.93
CA PRO A 26 6.61 6.81 -11.38
C PRO A 26 7.37 5.70 -12.13
N GLY A 27 7.54 4.54 -11.47
CA GLY A 27 8.33 3.41 -11.95
C GLY A 27 9.72 3.24 -11.32
N GLU A 28 10.10 4.09 -10.36
CA GLU A 28 11.22 3.77 -9.45
C GLU A 28 10.79 2.68 -8.46
N SER A 29 11.66 1.69 -8.19
CA SER A 29 11.40 0.66 -7.18
C SER A 29 11.44 1.25 -5.77
N LEU A 30 10.38 1.00 -4.99
CA LEU A 30 10.22 1.44 -3.61
C LEU A 30 10.91 0.47 -2.63
N ALA A 31 11.13 0.91 -1.39
CA ALA A 31 11.55 0.03 -0.29
C ALA A 31 10.35 -0.70 0.33
N ASP A 32 10.58 -1.90 0.88
CA ASP A 32 9.56 -2.72 1.56
C ASP A 32 8.99 -2.02 2.80
N GLY A 33 7.67 -2.00 2.92
CA GLY A 33 6.94 -1.20 3.90
C GLY A 33 5.71 -0.49 3.32
N LEU A 34 5.11 0.39 4.13
CA LEU A 34 3.96 1.23 3.79
C LEU A 34 4.41 2.56 3.17
N TRP A 35 3.82 2.93 2.05
CA TRP A 35 3.93 4.26 1.46
C TRP A 35 2.55 4.93 1.35
N VAL A 36 2.44 6.16 1.81
CA VAL A 36 1.22 6.99 1.72
C VAL A 36 1.54 8.22 0.88
N PHE A 37 0.83 8.41 -0.23
CA PHE A 37 0.93 9.60 -1.09
C PHE A 37 -0.39 10.37 -0.97
N ALA A 38 -0.33 11.58 -0.40
CA ALA A 38 -1.49 12.45 -0.18
C ALA A 38 -1.19 13.87 -0.68
N THR A 39 -2.23 14.68 -0.85
CA THR A 39 -2.10 16.11 -1.20
C THR A 39 -2.22 16.97 0.05
N ASP A 40 -1.32 17.93 0.24
CA ASP A 40 -1.37 18.89 1.36
C ASP A 40 -2.35 20.06 1.11
N GLU A 41 -2.58 20.90 2.12
CA GLU A 41 -3.48 22.07 2.03
C GLU A 41 -3.05 23.11 0.97
N ALA A 42 -1.80 23.03 0.49
CA ALA A 42 -1.24 23.90 -0.55
C ALA A 42 -1.18 23.23 -1.94
N GLY A 43 -1.69 22.01 -2.08
CA GLY A 43 -1.75 21.28 -3.35
C GLY A 43 -0.52 20.45 -3.70
N ASN A 44 0.47 20.33 -2.81
CA ASN A 44 1.69 19.55 -3.04
C ASN A 44 1.50 18.07 -2.67
N THR A 45 2.22 17.16 -3.32
CA THR A 45 2.26 15.75 -2.91
C THR A 45 3.14 15.59 -1.66
N LYS A 46 2.53 15.26 -0.54
CA LYS A 46 3.20 14.75 0.67
C LYS A 46 3.37 13.24 0.56
N VAL A 47 4.50 12.72 1.04
CA VAL A 47 4.76 11.29 1.17
C VAL A 47 5.18 10.96 2.60
N ASP A 48 4.53 9.96 3.17
CA ASP A 48 4.92 9.32 4.42
C ASP A 48 5.33 7.87 4.13
N PHE A 49 6.37 7.39 4.80
CA PHE A 49 6.88 6.02 4.71
C PHE A 49 6.98 5.40 6.11
N THR A 50 6.67 4.11 6.22
CA THR A 50 6.85 3.31 7.44
C THR A 50 7.44 1.95 7.04
N PRO A 51 8.61 1.55 7.59
CA PRO A 51 9.27 0.31 7.20
C PRO A 51 8.50 -0.94 7.64
N HIS A 52 8.79 -2.08 7.02
CA HIS A 52 8.06 -3.34 7.20
C HIS A 52 7.99 -3.83 8.66
N ASP A 53 9.08 -3.67 9.42
CA ASP A 53 9.25 -4.21 10.77
C ASP A 53 8.47 -3.45 11.87
N GLU A 54 8.01 -2.23 11.58
CA GLU A 54 7.17 -1.44 12.48
C GLU A 54 5.66 -1.80 12.40
N ILE A 55 5.25 -2.74 11.54
CA ILE A 55 3.85 -2.94 11.14
C ILE A 55 3.26 -4.24 11.75
N ALA A 56 2.32 -4.08 12.68
CA ALA A 56 1.79 -5.14 13.54
C ALA A 56 0.82 -6.12 12.84
N ASN A 57 0.95 -7.42 13.14
CA ASN A 57 0.29 -8.53 12.45
C ASN A 57 -1.24 -8.64 12.73
N ALA A 58 -2.02 -9.01 11.72
CA ALA A 58 -3.41 -9.47 11.82
C ALA A 58 -3.70 -10.70 10.91
N THR A 59 -4.97 -11.14 10.87
CA THR A 59 -5.37 -12.39 10.22
C THR A 59 -6.71 -12.29 9.48
N GLN A 60 -6.81 -13.04 8.37
CA GLN A 60 -8.04 -13.52 7.70
C GLN A 60 -8.80 -12.56 6.76
N LEU A 61 -9.50 -13.16 5.78
CA LEU A 61 -10.19 -12.52 4.66
C LEU A 61 -11.56 -13.19 4.44
N GLU A 62 -12.61 -12.41 4.18
CA GLU A 62 -13.94 -12.89 3.73
C GLU A 62 -14.39 -12.22 2.42
N GLN A 63 -15.54 -12.66 1.86
CA GLN A 63 -15.74 -12.81 0.41
C GLN A 63 -17.11 -12.31 -0.12
N ARG A 64 -17.13 -11.80 -1.38
CA ARG A 64 -18.30 -11.42 -2.24
C ARG A 64 -18.95 -10.08 -1.83
N SER A 65 -19.51 -9.22 -2.70
CA SER A 65 -19.72 -9.13 -4.18
C SER A 65 -19.80 -7.61 -4.56
N ASN A 66 -20.18 -7.07 -5.74
CA ASN A 66 -20.76 -7.57 -7.00
C ASN A 66 -20.38 -6.62 -8.20
N ILE A 67 -20.73 -6.91 -9.46
CA ILE A 67 -20.20 -6.19 -10.65
C ILE A 67 -21.16 -5.15 -11.25
N GLN A 68 -20.74 -3.88 -11.25
CA GLN A 68 -21.10 -2.84 -12.23
C GLN A 68 -19.84 -2.49 -13.04
N LYS A 69 -19.93 -1.87 -14.23
CA LYS A 69 -18.79 -1.59 -15.14
C LYS A 69 -17.56 -1.01 -14.42
N ARG A 70 -16.53 -1.83 -14.19
CA ARG A 70 -15.34 -1.47 -13.39
C ARG A 70 -14.23 -0.88 -14.25
N ARG A 71 -13.40 -0.01 -13.66
CA ARG A 71 -11.98 0.07 -14.05
C ARG A 71 -11.29 -1.18 -13.54
N GLU A 72 -10.95 -2.11 -14.43
CA GLU A 72 -10.30 -3.37 -14.08
C GLU A 72 -9.34 -3.83 -15.19
N GLY A 73 -8.33 -4.60 -14.82
CA GLY A 73 -7.33 -5.08 -15.77
C GLY A 73 -6.30 -6.01 -15.14
N CYS A 74 -5.65 -6.80 -15.98
CA CYS A 74 -4.57 -7.73 -15.60
C CYS A 74 -3.27 -7.31 -16.28
N HIS A 75 -2.14 -7.47 -15.60
CA HIS A 75 -0.84 -7.29 -16.25
C HIS A 75 -0.68 -8.30 -17.40
N PRO A 76 -0.18 -7.92 -18.58
CA PRO A 76 -0.21 -8.78 -19.76
C PRO A 76 0.62 -10.07 -19.61
N THR A 77 1.76 -10.02 -18.91
CA THR A 77 2.80 -11.07 -18.98
C THR A 77 3.49 -11.43 -17.66
N VAL A 78 3.15 -10.79 -16.53
CA VAL A 78 3.91 -10.94 -15.26
C VAL A 78 3.03 -11.57 -14.19
N ASN A 79 3.62 -12.55 -13.51
CA ASN A 79 3.06 -13.21 -12.35
C ASN A 79 4.01 -13.00 -11.17
N VAL A 80 3.46 -12.87 -9.96
CA VAL A 80 4.18 -12.86 -8.68
C VAL A 80 3.46 -13.85 -7.77
N ALA A 81 4.16 -14.54 -6.88
CA ALA A 81 3.55 -15.57 -6.05
C ALA A 81 2.33 -15.03 -5.30
N SER A 82 1.24 -15.81 -5.33
CA SER A 82 0.01 -15.52 -4.61
C SER A 82 0.28 -15.26 -3.12
N THR A 83 1.25 -15.95 -2.50
CA THR A 83 1.70 -15.73 -1.12
C THR A 83 2.17 -14.31 -0.86
N ASP A 84 3.05 -13.78 -1.70
CA ASP A 84 3.72 -12.50 -1.46
C ASP A 84 2.74 -11.34 -1.69
N THR A 85 1.86 -11.50 -2.68
CA THR A 85 0.76 -10.58 -2.95
C THR A 85 -0.34 -10.66 -1.88
N ASP A 86 -0.64 -11.82 -1.28
CA ASP A 86 -1.58 -11.92 -0.16
C ASP A 86 -1.01 -11.34 1.14
N ILE A 87 0.30 -11.47 1.38
CA ILE A 87 0.98 -10.75 2.47
C ILE A 87 0.88 -9.24 2.24
N ALA A 88 1.27 -8.72 1.07
CA ALA A 88 1.18 -7.29 0.77
C ALA A 88 -0.26 -6.75 0.89
N ASN A 89 -1.26 -7.51 0.45
CA ASN A 89 -2.69 -7.17 0.58
C ASN A 89 -3.14 -7.10 2.05
N ALA A 90 -2.82 -8.13 2.86
CA ALA A 90 -3.17 -8.16 4.28
C ALA A 90 -2.52 -7.00 5.03
N ARG A 91 -1.21 -6.81 4.82
CA ARG A 91 -0.43 -5.73 5.42
C ARG A 91 -0.94 -4.35 5.04
N LEU A 92 -1.40 -4.12 3.81
CA LEU A 92 -1.99 -2.83 3.44
C LEU A 92 -3.29 -2.55 4.22
N LEU A 93 -4.14 -3.54 4.49
CA LEU A 93 -5.35 -3.33 5.31
C LEU A 93 -5.06 -3.14 6.81
N GLU A 94 -3.96 -3.66 7.34
CA GLU A 94 -3.53 -3.43 8.73
C GLU A 94 -3.20 -1.95 9.00
N THR A 95 -2.90 -1.16 7.95
CA THR A 95 -2.52 0.26 8.07
C THR A 95 -3.65 1.21 8.46
N TRP A 96 -4.87 0.70 8.62
CA TRP A 96 -6.01 1.38 9.25
C TRP A 96 -6.44 0.56 10.48
N SER A 97 -6.81 1.21 11.59
CA SER A 97 -7.42 0.52 12.74
C SER A 97 -8.81 -0.03 12.41
N ASP A 98 -9.60 0.78 11.70
CA ASP A 98 -11.06 0.63 11.66
C ASP A 98 -11.52 -0.37 10.57
N SER A 99 -12.78 -0.78 10.61
CA SER A 99 -13.39 -1.60 9.55
C SER A 99 -13.75 -0.78 8.29
N ILE A 100 -13.77 0.54 8.42
CA ILE A 100 -13.93 1.50 7.33
C ILE A 100 -12.56 2.12 7.01
N VAL A 101 -12.20 2.08 5.74
CA VAL A 101 -11.08 2.84 5.18
C VAL A 101 -11.63 4.17 4.69
N THR A 102 -11.08 5.27 5.18
CA THR A 102 -11.20 6.61 4.61
C THR A 102 -9.93 6.93 3.82
N MET A 103 -10.10 7.66 2.71
CA MET A 103 -8.99 8.23 1.92
C MET A 103 -9.41 9.59 1.37
N GLY A 104 -8.43 10.49 1.28
CA GLY A 104 -8.57 11.81 0.67
C GLY A 104 -8.70 11.77 -0.85
N ASP A 105 -8.81 12.95 -1.45
CA ASP A 105 -8.86 13.08 -2.90
C ASP A 105 -7.47 12.86 -3.53
N HIS A 106 -7.41 12.09 -4.62
CA HIS A 106 -6.16 11.67 -5.28
C HIS A 106 -5.15 10.93 -4.37
N GLU A 107 -5.57 10.47 -3.18
CA GLU A 107 -4.73 9.72 -2.25
C GLU A 107 -4.42 8.31 -2.78
N ARG A 108 -3.18 7.86 -2.59
CA ARG A 108 -2.72 6.52 -2.97
C ARG A 108 -1.95 5.89 -1.82
N ARG A 109 -2.36 4.68 -1.42
CA ARG A 109 -1.72 3.93 -0.33
C ARG A 109 -1.23 2.59 -0.85
N ILE A 110 0.05 2.31 -0.60
CA ILE A 110 0.80 1.21 -1.21
C ILE A 110 1.53 0.43 -0.12
N TYR A 111 1.62 -0.88 -0.28
CA TYR A 111 2.45 -1.75 0.55
C TYR A 111 3.34 -2.62 -0.33
N VAL A 112 4.64 -2.66 -0.03
CA VAL A 112 5.63 -3.48 -0.75
C VAL A 112 6.18 -4.57 0.15
N TYR A 113 6.24 -5.79 -0.37
CA TYR A 113 6.79 -6.98 0.30
C TYR A 113 7.40 -7.94 -0.73
N ASN A 114 8.70 -8.26 -0.64
CA ASN A 114 9.38 -9.21 -1.54
C ASN A 114 9.08 -8.96 -3.04
N ASN A 115 9.17 -7.71 -3.49
CA ASN A 115 8.82 -7.27 -4.85
C ASN A 115 7.33 -7.36 -5.25
N ALA A 116 6.44 -7.92 -4.42
CA ALA A 116 5.00 -7.73 -4.56
C ALA A 116 4.60 -6.33 -4.06
N LEU A 117 3.70 -5.67 -4.77
CA LEU A 117 3.21 -4.32 -4.47
C LEU A 117 1.68 -4.32 -4.45
N SER A 118 1.07 -4.25 -3.27
CA SER A 118 -0.38 -4.03 -3.12
C SER A 118 -0.69 -2.54 -3.11
N PHE A 119 -1.82 -2.13 -3.68
CA PHE A 119 -2.23 -0.73 -3.74
C PHE A 119 -3.74 -0.50 -3.65
N ILE A 120 -4.11 0.64 -3.08
CA ILE A 120 -5.44 1.25 -3.12
C ILE A 120 -5.27 2.71 -3.54
N CYS A 121 -6.07 3.17 -4.49
CA CYS A 121 -5.96 4.51 -5.05
C CYS A 121 -7.33 5.15 -5.25
N ALA A 122 -7.51 6.34 -4.67
CA ALA A 122 -8.75 7.10 -4.66
C ALA A 122 -8.70 8.23 -5.69
N TYR A 123 -9.58 8.19 -6.71
CA TYR A 123 -9.77 9.28 -7.69
C TYR A 123 -10.89 10.23 -7.26
N GLY A 124 -11.15 10.28 -5.95
CA GLY A 124 -12.30 10.92 -5.34
C GLY A 124 -12.34 10.60 -3.85
N ALA A 125 -12.26 11.62 -2.99
CA ALA A 125 -12.36 11.45 -1.54
C ALA A 125 -13.61 10.66 -1.13
N GLY A 126 -13.50 9.84 -0.08
CA GLY A 126 -14.62 9.02 0.35
C GLY A 126 -14.26 7.96 1.39
N TRP A 127 -15.01 6.85 1.35
CA TRP A 127 -14.80 5.73 2.26
C TRP A 127 -15.28 4.40 1.65
N LYS A 128 -14.60 3.31 2.00
CA LYS A 128 -14.96 1.93 1.63
C LYS A 128 -14.79 1.03 2.86
N SER A 129 -15.58 -0.04 2.97
CA SER A 129 -15.28 -1.07 3.98
C SER A 129 -14.03 -1.87 3.58
N LYS A 130 -13.24 -2.31 4.58
CA LYS A 130 -12.11 -3.24 4.35
C LYS A 130 -12.54 -4.48 3.56
N THR A 131 -13.73 -5.01 3.87
CA THR A 131 -14.35 -6.16 3.21
C THR A 131 -14.58 -5.95 1.71
N SER A 132 -14.83 -4.72 1.26
CA SER A 132 -14.95 -4.41 -0.17
C SER A 132 -13.60 -4.40 -0.86
N ILE A 133 -12.56 -3.89 -0.20
CA ILE A 133 -11.19 -3.87 -0.73
C ILE A 133 -10.66 -5.33 -0.81
N SER A 134 -10.81 -6.13 0.25
CA SER A 134 -10.44 -7.55 0.24
C SER A 134 -11.23 -8.35 -0.81
N SER A 135 -12.53 -8.09 -0.95
CA SER A 135 -13.36 -8.72 -2.00
C SER A 135 -12.95 -8.28 -3.41
N THR A 136 -12.35 -7.09 -3.57
CA THR A 136 -11.81 -6.61 -4.85
C THR A 136 -10.56 -7.40 -5.22
N TRP A 137 -9.59 -7.56 -4.31
CA TRP A 137 -8.41 -8.42 -4.57
C TRP A 137 -8.79 -9.89 -4.78
N TYR A 138 -9.73 -10.44 -3.99
CA TYR A 138 -10.25 -11.79 -4.19
C TYR A 138 -10.90 -11.95 -5.57
N TYR A 139 -11.63 -10.93 -6.06
CA TYR A 139 -12.18 -10.93 -7.41
C TYR A 139 -11.08 -10.94 -8.49
N VAL A 140 -10.03 -10.13 -8.33
CA VAL A 140 -8.89 -10.12 -9.27
C VAL A 140 -8.22 -11.50 -9.33
N LYS A 141 -7.92 -12.12 -8.18
CA LYS A 141 -7.29 -13.46 -8.11
C LYS A 141 -8.18 -14.59 -8.62
N SER A 142 -9.48 -14.59 -8.29
CA SER A 142 -10.36 -15.75 -8.53
C SER A 142 -11.21 -15.68 -9.79
N GLN A 143 -11.49 -14.49 -10.33
CA GLN A 143 -12.41 -14.32 -11.48
C GLN A 143 -11.78 -13.60 -12.67
N LEU A 144 -10.87 -12.64 -12.45
CA LEU A 144 -10.38 -11.75 -13.52
C LEU A 144 -9.03 -12.19 -14.12
N CYS A 145 -8.01 -12.40 -13.28
CA CYS A 145 -6.63 -12.56 -13.72
C CYS A 145 -6.04 -13.95 -13.44
N GLY A 146 -6.43 -14.58 -12.33
CA GLY A 146 -5.79 -15.79 -11.79
C GLY A 146 -4.90 -15.48 -10.58
N VAL A 147 -4.61 -16.51 -9.78
CA VAL A 147 -4.09 -16.36 -8.41
C VAL A 147 -2.71 -15.69 -8.31
N ASP A 148 -1.80 -15.99 -9.23
CA ASP A 148 -0.45 -15.40 -9.27
C ASP A 148 -0.35 -14.25 -10.29
N ARG A 149 -1.40 -13.99 -11.09
CA ARG A 149 -1.38 -12.97 -12.12
C ARG A 149 -1.79 -11.62 -11.54
N LEU A 150 -0.94 -10.63 -11.78
CA LEU A 150 -1.09 -9.26 -11.31
C LEU A 150 -2.29 -8.55 -11.97
N GLY A 151 -2.92 -7.63 -11.24
CA GLY A 151 -4.09 -6.90 -11.73
C GLY A 151 -4.78 -6.02 -10.69
N TYR A 152 -5.87 -5.38 -11.11
CA TYR A 152 -6.68 -4.47 -10.30
C TYR A 152 -8.15 -4.50 -10.71
N ALA A 153 -9.02 -4.03 -9.81
CA ALA A 153 -10.42 -3.75 -10.11
C ALA A 153 -10.94 -2.57 -9.26
N GLN A 154 -12.10 -2.02 -9.64
CA GLN A 154 -12.76 -0.93 -8.93
C GLN A 154 -13.45 -1.42 -7.64
N VAL A 155 -13.30 -0.67 -6.55
CA VAL A 155 -13.86 -1.00 -5.22
C VAL A 155 -15.31 -0.54 -5.14
N VAL A 156 -16.24 -1.48 -5.34
CA VAL A 156 -17.69 -1.23 -5.42
C VAL A 156 -18.45 -1.86 -4.25
N GLN A 157 -19.30 -1.07 -3.58
CA GLN A 157 -20.23 -1.48 -2.52
C GLN A 157 -21.43 -0.52 -2.48
N GLY A 158 -22.60 -0.99 -2.03
CA GLY A 158 -23.88 -0.29 -2.15
C GLY A 158 -24.02 1.08 -1.48
N ASP A 159 -23.23 1.38 -0.45
CA ASP A 159 -23.31 2.62 0.33
C ASP A 159 -22.04 3.49 0.25
N ALA A 160 -21.00 3.04 -0.47
CA ALA A 160 -19.63 3.42 -0.19
C ALA A 160 -19.05 4.48 -1.16
N VAL A 161 -18.76 5.68 -0.63
CA VAL A 161 -18.43 6.91 -1.36
C VAL A 161 -17.00 6.92 -1.94
N GLY A 162 -16.78 7.66 -3.02
CA GLY A 162 -15.48 7.81 -3.69
C GLY A 162 -15.27 6.82 -4.83
N ASP A 163 -14.47 7.20 -5.84
CA ASP A 163 -14.18 6.36 -7.01
C ASP A 163 -12.78 5.76 -6.91
N TRP A 164 -12.68 4.53 -6.42
CA TRP A 164 -11.42 3.91 -6.01
C TRP A 164 -11.12 2.63 -6.78
N ILE A 165 -9.84 2.35 -7.03
CA ILE A 165 -9.36 1.02 -7.45
C ILE A 165 -8.51 0.38 -6.35
N ALA A 166 -8.52 -0.95 -6.30
CA ALA A 166 -7.58 -1.74 -5.51
C ALA A 166 -7.00 -2.86 -6.38
N GLY A 167 -5.72 -3.14 -6.18
CA GLY A 167 -5.00 -4.13 -6.97
C GLY A 167 -3.68 -4.54 -6.34
N TYR A 168 -2.94 -5.35 -7.07
CA TYR A 168 -1.57 -5.74 -6.74
C TYR A 168 -0.76 -5.93 -8.04
N THR A 169 0.47 -5.44 -8.03
CA THR A 169 1.44 -5.56 -9.13
C THR A 169 2.86 -5.87 -8.60
N PHE A 170 3.90 -5.72 -9.42
CA PHE A 170 5.30 -5.83 -9.02
C PHE A 170 5.90 -4.45 -8.71
N ASN A 171 6.94 -4.41 -7.88
CA ASN A 171 7.60 -3.16 -7.49
C ASN A 171 8.34 -2.51 -8.68
N GLY A 172 8.05 -1.24 -8.95
CA GLY A 172 8.51 -0.52 -10.14
C GLY A 172 7.57 -0.61 -11.36
N ASP A 173 6.43 -1.32 -11.27
CA ASP A 173 5.38 -1.26 -12.30
C ASP A 173 4.60 0.07 -12.27
N LYS A 174 3.82 0.30 -13.33
CA LYS A 174 2.93 1.46 -13.50
C LYS A 174 1.52 1.18 -12.99
N TYR A 175 1.23 1.62 -11.77
CA TYR A 175 -0.09 1.55 -11.14
C TYR A 175 -0.72 2.94 -10.89
N CYS A 176 -2.05 2.98 -10.78
CA CYS A 176 -2.87 4.16 -10.46
C CYS A 176 -2.70 5.38 -11.40
N TRP A 177 -3.31 5.26 -12.58
CA TRP A 177 -3.36 6.23 -13.69
C TRP A 177 -4.80 6.65 -13.95
#